data_AF-A0A9W6YWY9-F1
#
_entry.id   AF-A0A9W6YWY9-F1
#
_cell.length_a   1.000
_cell.length_b   1.000
_cell.length_c   1.000
_cell.angle_alpha   90.00
_cell.angle_beta   90.00
_cell.angle_gamma   90.00
#
_symmetry.space_group_name_H-M   'P 1'
#
loop_
_entity.id
_entity.type
_entity.pdbx_description
1 polymer ?
#
loop_
_entity_poly.entity_id
_entity_poly.type
_entity_poly.pdbx_seq_one_letter_code
_entity_poly.pdbx_strand_id
1 'polypeptide(L)'
;MSWPFEEHPQQIQVPGLPGVTTIWWEYRKKLLNSNITFKNLSYGQWDAQKHPSLQTFHTDLVHEKQPAGITHLHLDEIPDVGGDTVWSSGYAAYDKLSEEFKKFLDGKKAVFVSAHKYLDRNDPFAGPKSVERVHPLVRTHPATGWKSLFVNRNMTTRILGVSPVESDIILNYLFDVYEKNADIQVRFKWGPSEPGYGVSAIWDNRISQHTIIYDHEGTVPRHGTRVTSLAELPFFDPESPSQREALGLPLDE
;
A
#
# COMPACT_ATOMS: atom_id res chain seq x y z
N MET A 1 15.17 -8.19 -25.81
CA MET A 1 14.86 -7.83 -24.41
C MET A 1 13.37 -8.01 -24.22
N SER A 2 12.93 -9.02 -23.48
CA SER A 2 11.53 -9.18 -23.09
C SER A 2 11.17 -8.05 -22.13
N TRP A 3 10.09 -7.33 -22.41
CA TRP A 3 9.61 -6.23 -21.57
C TRP A 3 9.27 -6.74 -20.15
N PRO A 4 9.58 -5.99 -19.07
CA PRO A 4 9.61 -6.54 -17.72
C PRO A 4 8.25 -6.60 -16.99
N PHE A 5 7.18 -6.04 -17.57
CA PHE A 5 5.88 -5.99 -16.87
C PHE A 5 5.18 -7.35 -16.84
N GLU A 6 4.56 -7.65 -15.71
CA GLU A 6 3.67 -8.80 -15.58
C GLU A 6 2.33 -8.48 -16.26
N GLU A 7 1.99 -9.21 -17.33
CA GLU A 7 0.64 -9.17 -17.86
C GLU A 7 -0.27 -9.99 -16.96
N HIS A 8 -1.02 -9.30 -16.11
CA HIS A 8 -2.08 -9.96 -15.35
C HIS A 8 -3.19 -10.38 -16.32
N PRO A 9 -3.54 -11.68 -16.40
CA PRO A 9 -4.63 -12.14 -17.24
C PRO A 9 -6.00 -11.55 -16.82
N GLN A 10 -6.03 -10.83 -15.69
CA GLN A 10 -7.22 -10.50 -14.92
C GLN A 10 -7.49 -8.98 -14.83
N GLN A 11 -6.62 -8.14 -15.40
CA GLN A 11 -6.76 -6.68 -15.42
C GLN A 11 -6.91 -6.15 -16.85
N ILE A 12 -7.70 -5.10 -17.05
CA ILE A 12 -7.92 -4.54 -18.38
C ILE A 12 -6.71 -3.75 -18.82
N GLN A 13 -6.04 -4.29 -19.83
CA GLN A 13 -4.95 -3.62 -20.51
C GLN A 13 -5.48 -2.52 -21.42
N VAL A 14 -4.79 -1.38 -21.44
CA VAL A 14 -5.09 -0.31 -22.39
C VAL A 14 -4.52 -0.67 -23.77
N PRO A 15 -5.35 -0.72 -24.82
CA PRO A 15 -4.86 -1.04 -26.17
C PRO A 15 -3.71 -0.12 -26.59
N GLY A 16 -2.60 -0.71 -27.04
CA GLY A 16 -1.40 0.03 -27.46
C GLY A 16 -0.49 0.51 -26.33
N LEU A 17 -0.83 0.27 -25.06
CA LEU A 17 -0.01 0.63 -23.89
C LEU A 17 0.23 -0.59 -22.98
N PRO A 18 1.23 -1.43 -23.31
CA PRO A 18 1.53 -2.62 -22.53
C PRO A 18 1.92 -2.30 -21.09
N GLY A 19 1.36 -3.05 -20.12
CA GLY A 19 1.60 -2.84 -18.69
C GLY A 19 0.75 -1.74 -18.05
N VAL A 20 -0.07 -1.03 -18.82
CA VAL A 20 -1.06 -0.08 -18.29
C VAL A 20 -2.38 -0.79 -18.06
N THR A 21 -2.75 -0.94 -16.79
CA THR A 21 -4.03 -1.50 -16.39
C THR A 21 -5.00 -0.41 -15.95
N THR A 22 -6.29 -0.63 -16.19
CA THR A 22 -7.36 0.25 -15.69
C THR A 22 -8.33 -0.54 -14.82
N ILE A 23 -8.75 0.07 -13.72
CA ILE A 23 -9.88 -0.43 -12.94
C ILE A 23 -11.14 -0.16 -13.77
N TRP A 24 -11.77 -1.21 -14.29
CA TRP A 24 -12.92 -1.11 -15.20
C TRP A 24 -14.21 -0.67 -14.49
N TRP A 25 -14.32 0.62 -14.25
CA TRP A 25 -15.46 1.20 -13.55
C TRP A 25 -16.79 0.98 -14.28
N GLU A 26 -16.82 1.03 -15.62
CA GLU A 26 -18.05 0.82 -16.39
C GLU A 26 -18.64 -0.59 -16.21
N TYR A 27 -17.80 -1.62 -16.07
CA TYR A 27 -18.28 -2.96 -15.76
C TYR A 27 -18.73 -3.12 -14.31
N ARG A 28 -18.00 -2.54 -13.35
CA ARG A 28 -18.47 -2.49 -11.96
C ARG A 28 -19.81 -1.77 -11.85
N LYS A 29 -20.02 -0.67 -12.59
CA LYS A 29 -21.30 0.05 -12.63
C LYS A 29 -22.44 -0.84 -13.10
N LYS A 30 -22.23 -1.59 -14.18
CA LYS A 30 -23.22 -2.55 -14.71
C LYS A 30 -23.47 -3.71 -13.74
N LEU A 31 -22.43 -4.30 -13.15
CA LEU A 31 -22.53 -5.38 -12.17
C LEU A 31 -23.31 -4.97 -10.91
N LEU A 32 -23.05 -3.77 -10.40
CA LEU A 32 -23.65 -3.27 -9.15
C LEU A 32 -24.97 -2.53 -9.39
N ASN A 33 -25.44 -2.44 -10.64
CA ASN A 33 -26.56 -1.59 -11.05
C ASN A 33 -26.45 -0.16 -10.48
N SER A 34 -25.24 0.39 -10.48
CA SER A 34 -24.91 1.63 -9.78
C SER A 34 -24.82 2.81 -10.74
N ASN A 35 -25.43 3.95 -10.38
CA ASN A 35 -25.31 5.22 -11.12
C ASN A 35 -24.03 6.01 -10.74
N ILE A 36 -22.95 5.30 -10.37
CA ILE A 36 -21.69 5.93 -10.00
C ILE A 36 -21.13 6.68 -11.21
N THR A 37 -20.78 7.94 -11.03
CA THR A 37 -20.06 8.74 -12.03
C THR A 37 -18.93 9.48 -11.34
N PHE A 38 -17.99 10.05 -12.10
CA PHE A 38 -16.98 10.96 -11.56
C PHE A 38 -17.58 12.10 -10.71
N LYS A 39 -18.83 12.51 -11.01
CA LYS A 39 -19.57 13.58 -10.33
C LYS A 39 -20.57 13.07 -9.27
N ASN A 40 -20.77 11.76 -9.15
CA ASN A 40 -21.70 11.17 -8.22
C ASN A 40 -21.13 9.86 -7.70
N LEU A 41 -20.30 9.98 -6.67
CA LEU A 41 -19.64 8.87 -6.00
C LEU A 41 -20.33 8.51 -4.69
N SER A 42 -21.58 8.89 -4.46
CA SER A 42 -22.29 8.57 -3.20
C SER A 42 -22.37 7.06 -2.91
N TYR A 43 -22.34 6.19 -3.92
CA TYR A 43 -22.21 4.73 -3.75
C TYR A 43 -20.74 4.27 -3.60
N GLY A 44 -19.79 5.10 -4.03
CA GLY A 44 -18.34 4.97 -3.82
C GLY A 44 -17.81 5.86 -2.71
N GLN A 45 -18.66 6.42 -1.84
CA GLN A 45 -18.28 6.81 -0.50
C GLN A 45 -18.19 5.46 0.20
N TRP A 46 -17.01 4.85 0.13
CA TRP A 46 -16.77 3.56 0.75
C TRP A 46 -16.81 3.78 2.26
N ASP A 47 -18.04 3.76 2.78
CA ASP A 47 -18.39 3.88 4.17
C ASP A 47 -17.49 2.94 4.94
N ALA A 48 -16.61 3.50 5.77
CA ALA A 48 -15.66 2.68 6.47
C ALA A 48 -16.32 1.80 7.54
N GLN A 49 -17.59 2.03 7.90
CA GLN A 49 -18.40 1.09 8.68
C GLN A 49 -18.75 -0.17 7.85
N LYS A 50 -18.89 -0.04 6.53
CA LYS A 50 -19.16 -1.16 5.60
C LYS A 50 -17.88 -1.79 5.05
N HIS A 51 -16.77 -1.05 5.06
CA HIS A 51 -15.47 -1.47 4.51
C HIS A 51 -14.31 -1.14 5.46
N PRO A 52 -14.23 -1.77 6.66
CA PRO A 52 -13.24 -1.45 7.67
C PRO A 52 -11.79 -1.71 7.21
N SER A 53 -11.57 -2.59 6.23
CA SER A 53 -10.26 -2.85 5.65
C SER A 53 -9.64 -1.64 4.94
N LEU A 54 -10.44 -0.63 4.59
CA LEU A 54 -9.95 0.63 4.00
C LEU A 54 -9.23 1.52 5.02
N GLN A 55 -9.59 1.41 6.30
CA GLN A 55 -8.94 2.16 7.40
C GLN A 55 -7.73 1.42 7.99
N THR A 56 -7.24 0.39 7.31
CA THR A 56 -6.05 -0.34 7.75
C THR A 56 -4.82 0.24 7.07
N PHE A 57 -3.75 0.45 7.84
CA PHE A 57 -2.45 0.81 7.27
C PHE A 57 -2.02 -0.23 6.23
N HIS A 58 -1.63 0.26 5.06
CA HIS A 58 -1.17 -0.59 3.99
C HIS A 58 -0.21 0.09 3.04
N THR A 59 0.57 -0.74 2.37
CA THR A 59 1.33 -0.39 1.17
C THR A 59 0.51 -0.82 -0.05
N ASP A 60 0.33 0.06 -1.04
CA ASP A 60 -0.43 -0.28 -2.25
C ASP A 60 0.18 -1.49 -3.00
N LEU A 61 -0.68 -2.34 -3.57
CA LEU A 61 -0.32 -3.36 -4.58
C LEU A 61 0.85 -4.30 -4.21
N VAL A 62 1.00 -4.69 -2.94
CA VAL A 62 2.11 -5.56 -2.49
C VAL A 62 2.11 -6.98 -3.07
N HIS A 63 0.98 -7.44 -3.61
CA HIS A 63 0.84 -8.73 -4.28
C HIS A 63 1.30 -8.70 -5.75
N GLU A 64 1.76 -7.56 -6.25
CA GLU A 64 2.33 -7.45 -7.59
C GLU A 64 3.76 -8.01 -7.60
N LYS A 65 4.19 -8.53 -8.76
CA LYS A 65 5.60 -8.91 -8.94
C LYS A 65 6.52 -7.69 -8.79
N GLN A 66 6.13 -6.57 -9.40
CA GLN A 66 6.71 -5.25 -9.21
C GLN A 66 5.69 -4.40 -8.44
N PRO A 67 5.78 -4.30 -7.10
CA PRO A 67 4.84 -3.52 -6.30
C PRO A 67 4.76 -2.06 -6.72
N ALA A 68 3.76 -1.35 -6.19
CA ALA A 68 3.64 0.07 -6.42
C ALA A 68 4.90 0.84 -5.96
N GLY A 69 5.36 1.77 -6.80
CA GLY A 69 6.48 2.67 -6.57
C GLY A 69 6.02 4.01 -6.04
N ILE A 70 6.22 5.07 -6.83
CA ILE A 70 5.70 6.38 -6.48
C ILE A 70 4.21 6.45 -6.81
N THR A 71 3.42 6.93 -5.86
CA THR A 71 2.00 7.24 -6.04
C THR A 71 1.76 8.73 -5.86
N HIS A 72 0.98 9.30 -6.77
CA HIS A 72 0.42 10.64 -6.68
C HIS A 72 -1.09 10.52 -6.46
N LEU A 73 -1.62 11.30 -5.51
CA LEU A 73 -3.05 11.47 -5.28
C LEU A 73 -3.40 12.95 -5.30
N HIS A 74 -4.38 13.31 -6.13
CA HIS A 74 -5.03 14.61 -6.12
C HIS A 74 -6.48 14.44 -5.67
N LEU A 75 -6.93 15.21 -4.68
CA LEU A 75 -8.34 15.21 -4.31
C LEU A 75 -9.08 16.32 -5.07
N ASP A 76 -10.10 15.92 -5.81
CA ASP A 76 -11.00 16.79 -6.57
C ASP A 76 -12.16 17.29 -5.68
N GLU A 77 -12.60 16.48 -4.72
CA GLU A 77 -13.63 16.82 -3.74
C GLU A 77 -13.13 16.46 -2.33
N ILE A 78 -13.15 17.44 -1.42
CA ILE A 78 -12.57 17.34 -0.08
C ILE A 78 -13.65 17.76 0.94
N PRO A 79 -13.93 16.95 1.97
CA PRO A 79 -14.79 17.36 3.07
C PRO A 79 -14.23 18.57 3.81
N ASP A 80 -15.10 19.48 4.27
CA ASP A 80 -14.69 20.66 5.07
C ASP A 80 -14.01 20.26 6.40
N VAL A 81 -14.39 19.10 6.93
CA VAL A 81 -13.86 18.51 8.16
C VAL A 81 -13.58 17.03 7.93
N GLY A 82 -12.39 16.57 8.36
CA GLY A 82 -11.99 15.18 8.27
C GLY A 82 -11.61 14.72 6.87
N GLY A 83 -11.51 13.41 6.68
CA GLY A 83 -11.07 12.80 5.41
C GLY A 83 -9.55 12.83 5.22
N ASP A 84 -8.81 13.01 6.30
CA ASP A 84 -7.35 13.06 6.32
C ASP A 84 -6.72 11.75 5.83
N THR A 85 -5.43 11.80 5.52
CA THR A 85 -4.64 10.60 5.22
C THR A 85 -3.42 10.59 6.12
N VAL A 86 -3.13 9.42 6.70
CA VAL A 86 -1.95 9.22 7.56
C VAL A 86 -0.98 8.32 6.82
N TRP A 87 0.29 8.70 6.78
CA TRP A 87 1.39 7.87 6.31
C TRP A 87 2.29 7.50 7.47
N SER A 88 2.95 6.34 7.37
CA SER A 88 3.93 5.84 8.33
C SER A 88 5.20 5.39 7.61
N SER A 89 6.37 5.77 8.14
CA SER A 89 7.69 5.53 7.53
C SER A 89 8.17 4.10 7.77
N GLY A 90 8.47 3.36 6.71
CA GLY A 90 9.04 2.02 6.76
C GLY A 90 10.52 1.98 7.15
N TYR A 91 11.27 3.06 6.92
CA TYR A 91 12.62 3.22 7.45
C TYR A 91 12.58 3.35 8.97
N ALA A 92 11.79 4.28 9.48
CA ALA A 92 11.70 4.51 10.90
C ALA A 92 11.04 3.32 11.63
N ALA A 93 10.11 2.61 10.97
CA ALA A 93 9.57 1.35 11.48
C ALA A 93 10.66 0.26 11.62
N TYR A 94 11.58 0.14 10.66
CA TYR A 94 12.72 -0.77 10.79
C TYR A 94 13.67 -0.33 11.91
N ASP A 95 13.96 0.97 12.00
CA ASP A 95 14.87 1.52 13.00
C ASP A 95 14.39 1.33 14.44
N LYS A 96 13.08 1.26 14.67
CA LYS A 96 12.46 0.96 15.98
C LYS A 96 12.68 -0.47 16.48
N LEU A 97 13.08 -1.39 15.61
CA LEU A 97 13.30 -2.78 15.99
C LEU A 97 14.63 -2.90 16.74
N SER A 98 14.68 -3.78 17.75
CA SER A 98 15.95 -4.10 18.40
C SER A 98 16.91 -4.78 17.42
N GLU A 99 18.22 -4.60 17.63
CA GLU A 99 19.26 -5.16 16.75
C GLU A 99 19.16 -6.68 16.60
N GLU A 100 18.87 -7.41 17.67
CA GLU A 100 18.69 -8.87 17.60
C GLU A 100 17.45 -9.27 16.78
N PHE A 101 16.40 -8.47 16.84
CA PHE A 101 15.20 -8.73 16.07
C PHE A 101 15.40 -8.36 14.59
N LYS A 102 16.12 -7.26 14.29
CA LYS A 102 16.59 -6.94 12.94
C LYS A 102 17.37 -8.11 12.34
N LYS A 103 18.39 -8.64 13.04
CA LYS A 103 19.18 -9.81 12.61
C LYS A 103 18.31 -11.03 12.32
N PHE A 104 17.28 -11.28 13.14
CA PHE A 104 16.37 -12.39 12.92
C PHE A 104 15.52 -12.20 11.65
N LEU A 105 15.03 -10.99 11.41
CA LEU A 105 14.12 -10.65 10.30
C LEU A 105 14.82 -10.45 8.96
N ASP A 106 16.06 -9.98 8.99
CA ASP A 106 16.91 -9.76 7.83
C ASP A 106 17.01 -11.05 6.99
N GLY A 107 16.80 -10.92 5.68
CA GLY A 107 16.77 -12.04 4.74
C GLY A 107 15.50 -12.92 4.77
N LYS A 108 14.60 -12.77 5.75
CA LYS A 108 13.32 -13.48 5.74
C LYS A 108 12.39 -12.95 4.66
N LYS A 109 11.48 -13.82 4.22
CA LYS A 109 10.46 -13.52 3.23
C LYS A 109 9.08 -13.73 3.81
N ALA A 110 8.11 -12.98 3.32
CA ALA A 110 6.70 -13.12 3.68
C ALA A 110 5.84 -13.28 2.43
N VAL A 111 4.63 -13.81 2.63
CA VAL A 111 3.63 -13.95 1.57
C VAL A 111 2.62 -12.82 1.63
N PHE A 112 2.54 -12.10 0.52
CA PHE A 112 1.68 -10.97 0.30
C PHE A 112 0.52 -11.38 -0.59
N VAL A 113 -0.70 -11.01 -0.21
CA VAL A 113 -1.92 -11.38 -0.92
C VAL A 113 -2.66 -10.14 -1.40
N SER A 114 -3.40 -10.29 -2.49
CA SER A 114 -4.18 -9.18 -3.01
C SER A 114 -5.36 -8.81 -2.11
N ALA A 115 -5.55 -7.52 -1.87
CA ALA A 115 -6.70 -7.00 -1.10
C ALA A 115 -8.05 -7.31 -1.76
N HIS A 116 -8.08 -7.54 -3.07
CA HIS A 116 -9.27 -7.97 -3.80
C HIS A 116 -8.99 -9.28 -4.54
N LYS A 117 -10.06 -10.01 -4.83
CA LYS A 117 -9.99 -11.23 -5.65
C LYS A 117 -10.14 -10.86 -7.12
N TYR A 118 -9.50 -11.64 -7.97
CA TYR A 118 -9.45 -11.47 -9.41
C TYR A 118 -10.10 -12.64 -10.13
N LEU A 119 -10.81 -12.38 -11.23
CA LEU A 119 -11.37 -13.42 -12.09
C LEU A 119 -10.33 -13.85 -13.12
N ASP A 120 -10.19 -15.16 -13.34
CA ASP A 120 -9.37 -15.68 -14.43
C ASP A 120 -10.09 -15.49 -15.78
N ARG A 121 -9.46 -14.81 -16.73
CA ARG A 121 -10.03 -14.61 -18.07
C ARG A 121 -10.03 -15.90 -18.90
N ASN A 122 -9.03 -16.76 -18.70
CA ASN A 122 -8.92 -18.02 -19.42
C ASN A 122 -9.80 -19.11 -18.81
N ASP A 123 -10.20 -18.94 -17.54
CA ASP A 123 -11.15 -19.80 -16.85
C ASP A 123 -12.13 -18.99 -15.97
N PRO A 124 -13.12 -18.31 -16.56
CA PRO A 124 -14.04 -17.44 -15.83
C PRO A 124 -14.97 -18.20 -14.86
N PHE A 125 -15.04 -19.53 -14.96
CA PHE A 125 -15.88 -20.38 -14.11
C PHE A 125 -15.14 -20.86 -12.85
N ALA A 126 -13.81 -20.75 -12.78
CA ALA A 126 -13.03 -21.09 -11.58
C ALA A 126 -13.30 -20.17 -10.37
N GLY A 127 -14.05 -19.08 -10.57
CA GLY A 127 -14.35 -18.10 -9.55
C GLY A 127 -13.17 -17.19 -9.21
N PRO A 128 -13.41 -16.13 -8.42
CA PRO A 128 -12.40 -15.12 -8.15
C PRO A 128 -11.37 -15.62 -7.13
N LYS A 129 -10.09 -15.40 -7.40
CA LYS A 129 -8.95 -15.84 -6.57
C LYS A 129 -8.07 -14.66 -6.16
N SER A 130 -7.46 -14.75 -4.98
CA SER A 130 -6.42 -13.80 -4.58
C SER A 130 -5.10 -14.14 -5.27
N VAL A 131 -4.30 -13.12 -5.58
CA VAL A 131 -2.93 -13.29 -6.07
C VAL A 131 -2.00 -13.31 -4.86
N GLU A 132 -1.12 -14.30 -4.79
CA GLU A 132 -0.06 -14.37 -3.76
C GLU A 132 1.32 -14.08 -4.37
N ARG A 133 2.15 -13.36 -3.64
CA ARG A 133 3.57 -13.14 -3.95
C ARG A 133 4.44 -13.29 -2.73
N VAL A 134 5.68 -13.70 -2.96
CA VAL A 134 6.69 -13.80 -1.92
C VAL A 134 7.66 -12.64 -2.10
N HIS A 135 7.74 -11.76 -1.11
CA HIS A 135 8.70 -10.65 -1.08
C HIS A 135 9.53 -10.68 0.21
N PRO A 136 10.71 -10.02 0.26
CA PRO A 136 11.44 -9.83 1.50
C PRO A 136 10.61 -9.09 2.55
N LEU A 137 10.74 -9.49 3.81
CA LEU A 137 10.10 -8.82 4.95
C LEU A 137 10.81 -7.50 5.29
N VAL A 138 12.13 -7.49 5.12
CA VAL A 138 12.98 -6.30 5.11
C VAL A 138 13.48 -6.13 3.69
N ARG A 139 13.29 -4.95 3.10
CA ARG A 139 13.76 -4.66 1.74
C ARG A 139 14.80 -3.54 1.75
N THR A 140 15.68 -3.56 0.76
CA THR A 140 16.59 -2.46 0.45
C THR A 140 15.91 -1.54 -0.55
N HIS A 141 15.91 -0.24 -0.26
CA HIS A 141 15.40 0.75 -1.19
C HIS A 141 16.48 1.10 -2.25
N PRO A 142 16.20 0.99 -3.56
CA PRO A 142 17.23 1.02 -4.60
C PRO A 142 17.94 2.37 -4.76
N ALA A 143 17.28 3.49 -4.40
CA ALA A 143 17.87 4.82 -4.58
C ALA A 143 18.66 5.29 -3.35
N THR A 144 18.31 4.83 -2.16
CA THR A 144 18.97 5.24 -0.90
C THR A 144 19.93 4.18 -0.38
N GLY A 145 19.75 2.92 -0.76
CA GLY A 145 20.49 1.77 -0.21
C GLY A 145 20.05 1.39 1.20
N TRP A 146 18.99 2.00 1.75
CA TRP A 146 18.60 1.78 3.14
C TRP A 146 17.59 0.65 3.30
N LYS A 147 17.67 -0.05 4.43
CA LYS A 147 16.69 -1.06 4.85
C LYS A 147 15.37 -0.41 5.28
N SER A 148 14.26 -0.97 4.81
CA SER A 148 12.89 -0.63 5.21
C SER A 148 12.14 -1.91 5.58
N LEU A 149 11.33 -1.84 6.63
CA LEU A 149 10.34 -2.86 6.91
C LEU A 149 9.32 -2.87 5.75
N PHE A 150 8.86 -4.05 5.34
CA PHE A 150 7.92 -4.22 4.23
C PHE A 150 6.89 -5.28 4.61
N VAL A 151 5.90 -4.88 5.39
CA VAL A 151 4.73 -5.69 5.77
C VAL A 151 3.51 -4.78 5.82
N ASN A 152 2.30 -5.33 5.89
CA ASN A 152 1.10 -4.62 6.33
C ASN A 152 0.01 -5.62 6.75
N ARG A 153 -0.85 -5.20 7.67
CA ARG A 153 -1.86 -6.06 8.31
C ARG A 153 -2.87 -6.64 7.34
N ASN A 154 -3.24 -5.86 6.32
CA ASN A 154 -4.30 -6.24 5.39
C ASN A 154 -3.86 -7.28 4.35
N MET A 155 -2.58 -7.28 3.97
CA MET A 155 -2.10 -8.04 2.81
C MET A 155 -0.89 -8.93 3.10
N THR A 156 -0.33 -8.97 4.32
CA THR A 156 0.77 -9.90 4.66
C THR A 156 0.21 -11.06 5.48
N THR A 157 0.32 -12.28 4.98
CA THR A 157 -0.38 -13.45 5.55
C THR A 157 0.49 -14.39 6.36
N ARG A 158 1.75 -14.60 5.95
CA ARG A 158 2.67 -15.50 6.66
C ARG A 158 4.12 -15.20 6.37
N ILE A 159 4.97 -15.46 7.35
CA ILE A 159 6.43 -15.44 7.22
C ILE A 159 6.91 -16.84 6.85
N LEU A 160 7.78 -16.94 5.86
CA LEU A 160 8.38 -18.20 5.44
C LEU A 160 9.49 -18.63 6.40
N GLY A 161 9.56 -19.93 6.68
CA GLY A 161 10.62 -20.52 7.51
C GLY A 161 10.37 -20.45 9.02
N VAL A 162 9.16 -20.08 9.46
CA VAL A 162 8.72 -20.14 10.86
C VAL A 162 7.38 -20.87 10.94
N SER A 163 6.99 -21.32 12.13
CA SER A 163 5.67 -21.92 12.34
C SER A 163 4.55 -20.88 12.15
N PRO A 164 3.30 -21.30 11.86
CA PRO A 164 2.18 -20.37 11.73
C PRO A 164 1.97 -19.50 12.98
N VAL A 165 2.10 -20.08 14.18
CA VAL A 165 1.93 -19.35 15.45
C VAL A 165 3.01 -18.29 15.63
N GLU A 166 4.28 -18.62 15.34
CA GLU A 166 5.37 -17.65 15.37
C GLU A 166 5.13 -16.54 14.34
N SER A 167 4.74 -16.91 13.12
CA SER A 167 4.41 -15.95 12.06
C SER A 167 3.36 -14.95 12.52
N ASP A 168 2.26 -15.41 13.11
CA ASP A 168 1.18 -14.53 13.57
C ASP A 168 1.64 -13.58 14.68
N ILE A 169 2.43 -14.08 15.64
CA ILE A 169 2.97 -13.25 16.73
C ILE A 169 3.90 -12.17 16.18
N ILE A 170 4.85 -12.55 15.33
CA ILE A 170 5.84 -11.64 14.73
C ILE A 170 5.12 -10.60 13.86
N LEU A 171 4.23 -11.02 12.97
CA LEU A 171 3.51 -10.11 12.08
C LEU A 171 2.66 -9.10 12.86
N ASN A 172 1.93 -9.54 13.90
CA ASN A 172 1.14 -8.62 14.71
C ASN A 172 2.00 -7.55 15.40
N TYR A 173 3.16 -7.93 15.92
CA TYR A 173 4.11 -6.96 16.47
C TYR A 173 4.61 -5.98 15.39
N LEU A 174 4.99 -6.47 14.20
CA LEU A 174 5.47 -5.61 13.12
C LEU A 174 4.38 -4.67 12.57
N PHE A 175 3.13 -5.10 12.56
CA PHE A 175 1.99 -4.23 12.22
C PHE A 175 1.82 -3.13 13.27
N ASP A 176 1.91 -3.48 14.55
CA ASP A 176 1.81 -2.53 15.65
C ASP A 176 2.92 -1.47 15.60
N VAL A 177 4.11 -1.80 15.11
CA VAL A 177 5.18 -0.80 14.90
C VAL A 177 4.70 0.32 13.97
N TYR A 178 4.06 -0.01 12.85
CA TYR A 178 3.51 1.01 11.94
C TYR A 178 2.32 1.76 12.52
N GLU A 179 1.40 1.02 13.15
CA GLU A 179 0.06 1.51 13.50
C GLU A 179 0.03 2.29 14.82
N LYS A 180 0.89 1.94 15.79
CA LYS A 180 0.85 2.44 17.17
C LYS A 180 1.96 3.43 17.53
N ASN A 181 2.81 3.82 16.58
CA ASN A 181 3.91 4.76 16.80
C ASN A 181 3.65 6.08 16.06
N ALA A 182 3.19 7.10 16.79
CA ALA A 182 2.84 8.39 16.21
C ALA A 182 4.07 9.18 15.71
N ASP A 183 5.25 8.95 16.28
CA ASP A 183 6.51 9.62 15.94
C ASP A 183 7.06 9.27 14.55
N ILE A 184 6.58 8.17 13.96
CA ILE A 184 6.93 7.77 12.58
C ILE A 184 5.80 8.05 11.58
N GLN A 185 4.72 8.68 12.05
CA GLN A 185 3.54 8.97 11.26
C GLN A 185 3.45 10.45 10.92
N VAL A 186 2.90 10.75 9.74
CA VAL A 186 2.46 12.08 9.35
C VAL A 186 0.97 12.03 9.01
N ARG A 187 0.17 12.87 9.67
CA ARG A 187 -1.23 13.10 9.33
C ARG A 187 -1.33 14.30 8.43
N PHE A 188 -1.74 14.09 7.19
CA PHE A 188 -1.96 15.15 6.21
C PHE A 188 -3.43 15.54 6.20
N LYS A 189 -3.69 16.79 6.58
CA LYS A 189 -5.00 17.40 6.42
C LYS A 189 -5.14 17.90 4.99
N TRP A 190 -6.15 17.40 4.28
CA TRP A 190 -6.42 17.85 2.92
C TRP A 190 -7.00 19.26 2.94
N GLY A 191 -6.45 20.12 2.10
CA GLY A 191 -6.90 21.49 1.93
C GLY A 191 -5.92 22.25 1.04
N PRO A 192 -6.41 23.17 0.20
CA PRO A 192 -5.53 23.97 -0.64
C PRO A 192 -4.69 24.92 0.23
N SER A 193 -3.41 25.07 -0.10
CA SER A 193 -2.55 26.04 0.58
C SER A 193 -2.93 27.49 0.27
N GLU A 194 -3.54 27.72 -0.89
CA GLU A 194 -3.99 29.02 -1.38
C GLU A 194 -5.31 28.91 -2.17
N PRO A 195 -6.17 29.95 -2.16
CA PRO A 195 -7.39 29.95 -2.98
C PRO A 195 -7.10 29.70 -4.46
N GLY A 196 -7.85 28.79 -5.08
CA GLY A 196 -7.72 28.45 -6.51
C GLY A 196 -6.67 27.38 -6.85
N TYR A 197 -5.87 26.94 -5.88
CA TYR A 197 -5.01 25.76 -6.02
C TYR A 197 -5.76 24.50 -5.58
N GLY A 198 -5.44 23.36 -6.19
CA GLY A 198 -5.83 22.06 -5.64
C GLY A 198 -4.72 21.49 -4.76
N VAL A 199 -5.00 20.38 -4.07
CA VAL A 199 -4.05 19.74 -3.16
C VAL A 199 -3.69 18.33 -3.63
N SER A 200 -2.41 18.01 -3.57
CA SER A 200 -1.89 16.71 -3.94
C SER A 200 -0.87 16.21 -2.94
N ALA A 201 -0.84 14.89 -2.77
CA ALA A 201 0.21 14.19 -2.05
C ALA A 201 0.96 13.27 -3.02
N ILE A 202 2.29 13.18 -2.83
CA ILE A 202 3.14 12.21 -3.51
C ILE A 202 3.86 11.43 -2.41
N TRP A 203 3.84 10.11 -2.49
CA TRP A 203 4.58 9.26 -1.56
C TRP A 203 5.29 8.13 -2.29
N ASP A 204 6.36 7.66 -1.66
CA ASP A 204 7.06 6.46 -2.08
C ASP A 204 6.50 5.25 -1.35
N ASN A 205 5.76 4.43 -2.09
CA ASN A 205 5.07 3.27 -1.57
C ASN A 205 6.07 2.13 -1.23
N ARG A 206 7.33 2.21 -1.67
CA ARG A 206 8.38 1.23 -1.32
C ARG A 206 8.81 1.34 0.15
N ILE A 207 8.55 2.48 0.79
CA ILE A 207 9.02 2.82 2.13
C ILE A 207 7.92 3.40 3.02
N SER A 208 6.65 3.27 2.62
CA SER A 208 5.55 3.82 3.41
C SER A 208 4.34 2.89 3.45
N GLN A 209 3.65 2.96 4.58
CA GLN A 209 2.25 2.56 4.67
C GLN A 209 1.39 3.79 4.80
N HIS A 210 0.12 3.69 4.39
CA HIS A 210 -0.84 4.75 4.59
C HIS A 210 -2.23 4.21 4.94
N THR A 211 -3.05 5.06 5.53
CA THR A 211 -4.46 4.79 5.80
C THR A 211 -5.28 6.06 5.62
N ILE A 212 -6.52 5.89 5.18
CA ILE A 212 -7.52 6.95 5.17
C ILE A 212 -8.16 7.05 6.55
N ILE A 213 -8.40 8.28 7.03
CA ILE A 213 -9.18 8.51 8.23
C ILE A 213 -10.63 8.82 7.83
N TYR A 214 -11.55 7.98 8.30
CA TYR A 214 -12.99 8.18 8.06
C TYR A 214 -13.62 8.92 9.24
N ASP A 215 -13.37 10.22 9.31
CA ASP A 215 -13.89 11.14 10.34
C ASP A 215 -14.75 12.28 9.76
N HIS A 216 -15.25 12.10 8.53
CA HIS A 216 -16.15 13.03 7.83
C HIS A 216 -17.60 12.48 7.69
N GLU A 217 -17.86 11.32 8.30
CA GLU A 217 -19.19 10.67 8.37
C GLU A 217 -19.86 10.37 7.01
N GLY A 218 -19.14 10.51 5.89
CA GLY A 218 -19.69 10.36 4.54
C GLY A 218 -20.71 11.45 4.15
N THR A 219 -20.84 12.50 4.94
CA THR A 219 -21.81 13.59 4.70
C THR A 219 -21.45 14.43 3.47
N VAL A 220 -20.15 14.53 3.18
CA VAL A 220 -19.60 15.21 2.00
C VAL A 220 -18.79 14.21 1.17
N PRO A 221 -18.87 14.25 -0.17
CA PRO A 221 -18.00 13.45 -1.03
C PRO A 221 -16.51 13.69 -0.75
N ARG A 222 -15.75 12.60 -0.79
CA ARG A 222 -14.28 12.62 -0.81
C ARG A 222 -13.81 11.85 -2.02
N HIS A 223 -13.26 12.55 -2.99
CA HIS A 223 -12.94 11.97 -4.29
C HIS A 223 -11.65 12.56 -4.84
N GLY A 224 -10.91 11.73 -5.57
CA GLY A 224 -9.68 12.14 -6.20
C GLY A 224 -9.18 11.17 -7.24
N THR A 225 -8.19 11.64 -7.99
CA THR A 225 -7.47 10.87 -9.00
C THR A 225 -6.15 10.38 -8.42
N ARG A 226 -5.91 9.07 -8.50
CA ARG A 226 -4.67 8.42 -8.06
C ARG A 226 -3.92 7.83 -9.25
N VAL A 227 -2.64 8.15 -9.36
CA VAL A 227 -1.73 7.57 -10.36
C VAL A 227 -0.58 6.90 -9.62
N THR A 228 -0.36 5.62 -9.92
CA THR A 228 0.67 4.81 -9.27
C THR A 228 1.59 4.22 -10.33
N SER A 229 2.90 4.41 -10.14
CA SER A 229 3.93 3.77 -10.96
C SER A 229 4.25 2.37 -10.45
N LEU A 230 4.76 1.50 -11.32
CA LEU A 230 5.36 0.23 -10.91
C LEU A 230 6.80 0.48 -10.42
N ALA A 231 7.20 -0.25 -9.38
CA ALA A 231 8.53 -0.21 -8.80
C ALA A 231 9.47 -1.27 -9.38
N GLU A 232 10.66 -1.38 -8.80
CA GLU A 232 11.56 -2.52 -8.95
C GLU A 232 11.01 -3.79 -8.28
N LEU A 233 11.61 -4.94 -8.60
CA LEU A 233 11.43 -6.16 -7.82
C LEU A 233 11.99 -5.93 -6.41
N PRO A 234 11.21 -6.15 -5.33
CA PRO A 234 11.72 -6.01 -3.98
C PRO A 234 12.89 -6.97 -3.74
N PHE A 235 13.99 -6.44 -3.21
CA PHE A 235 15.18 -7.20 -2.86
C PHE A 235 15.65 -6.84 -1.46
N PHE A 236 16.46 -7.72 -0.88
CA PHE A 236 17.14 -7.50 0.38
C PHE A 236 18.63 -7.64 0.12
N ASP A 237 19.41 -6.66 0.55
CA ASP A 237 20.86 -6.70 0.55
C ASP A 237 21.35 -6.66 2.01
N PRO A 238 22.09 -7.69 2.47
CA PRO A 238 22.57 -7.77 3.84
C PRO A 238 23.48 -6.58 4.24
N GLU A 239 24.21 -6.01 3.28
CA GLU A 239 25.15 -4.90 3.49
C GLU A 239 24.46 -3.53 3.54
N SER A 240 23.15 -3.47 3.27
CA SER A 240 22.39 -2.23 3.36
C SER A 240 22.32 -1.74 4.81
N PRO A 241 22.65 -0.47 5.11
CA PRO A 241 22.45 0.07 6.44
C PRO A 241 20.97 0.37 6.69
N SER A 242 20.62 0.50 7.96
CA SER A 242 19.41 1.19 8.39
C SER A 242 19.47 2.69 8.05
N GLN A 243 18.33 3.40 8.07
CA GLN A 243 18.34 4.85 7.83
C GLN A 243 19.14 5.57 8.92
N ARG A 244 18.93 5.23 10.19
CA ARG A 244 19.68 5.84 11.30
C ARG A 244 21.18 5.56 11.23
N GLU A 245 21.57 4.33 10.90
CA GLU A 245 22.99 3.98 10.69
C GLU A 245 23.62 4.83 9.58
N ALA A 246 22.96 4.94 8.43
CA ALA A 246 23.45 5.73 7.30
C ALA A 246 23.55 7.22 7.60
N LEU A 247 22.73 7.72 8.53
CA LEU A 247 22.73 9.12 8.97
C LEU A 247 23.62 9.37 10.20
N GLY A 248 24.26 8.34 10.76
CA GLY A 248 25.07 8.47 11.98
C GLY A 248 24.27 8.84 13.23
N LEU A 249 22.99 8.45 13.29
CA LEU A 249 22.10 8.70 14.43
C LEU A 249 22.12 7.53 15.43
N PRO A 250 22.00 7.77 16.75
CA PRO A 250 22.03 6.72 17.76
C PRO A 250 20.84 5.76 17.58
N LEU A 251 21.05 4.45 17.68
CA LEU A 251 19.99 3.45 17.59
C LEU A 251 19.23 3.25 18.91
N ASP A 252 19.75 3.84 20.00
CA ASP A 252 19.28 3.65 21.38
C ASP A 252 18.68 4.97 21.91
N GLU A 253 17.39 5.20 21.70
CA GLU A 253 16.59 6.18 22.47
C GLU A 253 15.26 5.55 22.93
#